data_AF-A0A1G9JJX5-F1
#
_entry.id   AF-A0A1G9JJX5-F1
#
_cell.length_a   1.000
_cell.length_b   1.000
_cell.length_c   1.000
_cell.angle_alpha   90.00
_cell.angle_beta   90.00
_cell.angle_gamma   90.00
#
_symmetry.space_group_name_H-M   'P 1'
#
loop_
_entity.id
_entity.type
_entity.pdbx_description
1 polymer ?
#
loop_
_entity_poly.entity_id
_entity_poly.type
_entity_poly.pdbx_seq_one_letter_code
_entity_poly.pdbx_strand_id
1 'polypeptide(L)' 'MMMMCKEATRLMSLKQDRRLTFQERLSLRLHLAMCGACRECDRQFSLLNQAGQRFEADLGKRLANDESDTTAPDDRQG' A
#
# COMPACT_ATOMS: atom_id res chain seq x y z
N MET A 1 14.01 24.87 1.19
CA MET A 1 14.16 23.62 0.40
C MET A 1 13.02 23.58 -0.61
N MET A 2 13.32 23.70 -1.91
CA MET A 2 12.33 23.88 -2.98
C MET A 2 11.68 22.55 -3.40
N MET A 3 11.00 21.88 -2.47
CA MET A 3 10.05 20.84 -2.84
C MET A 3 8.67 21.49 -2.94
N MET A 4 8.12 21.54 -4.14
CA MET A 4 6.78 22.12 -4.36
C MET A 4 5.70 21.13 -3.94
N CYS A 5 4.54 21.62 -3.52
CA CYS A 5 3.39 20.77 -3.18
C CYS A 5 3.06 19.77 -4.30
N LYS A 6 3.23 20.16 -5.57
CA LYS A 6 3.05 19.28 -6.75
C LYS A 6 4.02 18.09 -6.75
N GLU A 7 5.27 18.31 -6.38
CA GLU A 7 6.28 17.25 -6.27
C GLU A 7 5.95 16.31 -5.10
N ALA A 8 5.49 16.88 -3.97
CA ALA A 8 5.06 16.11 -2.81
C ALA A 8 3.90 15.18 -3.16
N THR A 9 2.87 15.68 -3.84
CA THR A 9 1.75 14.86 -4.32
C THR A 9 2.20 13.81 -5.34
N ARG A 10 3.17 14.14 -6.21
CA ARG A 10 3.74 13.16 -7.15
C ARG A 10 4.44 12.01 -6.42
N LEU A 11 5.23 12.31 -5.38
CA LEU A 11 5.85 11.27 -4.56
C LEU A 11 4.82 10.47 -3.76
N MET A 12 3.74 11.09 -3.27
CA MET A 12 2.64 10.38 -2.60
C MET A 12 1.96 9.37 -3.53
N SER A 13 1.71 9.74 -4.79
CA SER A 13 1.16 8.82 -5.79
C SER A 13 2.16 7.70 -6.09
N LEU A 14 3.43 8.05 -6.34
CA LEU A 14 4.48 7.06 -6.62
C LEU A 14 4.66 6.08 -5.47
N LYS A 15 4.47 6.50 -4.21
CA LYS A 15 4.53 5.63 -3.02
C LYS A 15 3.47 4.52 -3.04
N GLN A 16 2.35 4.70 -3.75
CA GLN A 16 1.34 3.66 -3.92
C GLN A 16 1.73 2.67 -5.03
N ASP A 17 2.25 3.17 -6.15
CA ASP A 17 2.64 2.30 -7.28
C ASP A 17 3.96 1.57 -7.01
N ARG A 18 4.92 2.23 -6.36
CA ARG A 18 6.27 1.73 -6.11
C ARG A 18 6.79 2.12 -4.74
N ARG A 19 7.80 1.39 -4.25
CA ARG A 19 8.55 1.83 -3.06
C ARG A 19 9.39 3.05 -3.41
N LEU A 20 9.18 4.15 -2.69
CA LEU A 20 10.05 5.33 -2.76
C LEU A 20 11.45 5.00 -2.23
N THR A 21 12.46 5.66 -2.80
CA THR A 21 13.83 5.66 -2.27
C THR A 21 13.90 6.36 -0.91
N PHE A 22 14.93 6.07 -0.12
CA PHE A 22 15.13 6.70 1.19
C PHE A 22 15.21 8.23 1.09
N GLN A 23 15.84 8.77 0.04
CA GLN A 23 15.96 10.21 -0.19
C GLN A 23 14.61 10.85 -0.51
N GLU A 24 13.84 10.27 -1.43
CA GLU A 24 12.47 10.73 -1.76
C GLU A 24 11.58 10.73 -0.52
N ARG A 25 11.67 9.68 0.28
CA ARG A 25 10.87 9.52 1.51
C ARG A 25 11.24 10.57 2.57
N LEU A 26 12.52 10.88 2.71
CA LEU A 26 13.00 11.91 3.64
C LEU A 26 12.57 13.31 3.19
N SER A 27 12.74 13.62 1.90
CA SER A 27 12.31 14.89 1.29
C SER A 27 10.81 15.11 1.49
N LEU A 28 9.99 14.09 1.20
CA LEU A 28 8.55 14.13 1.42
C LEU A 28 8.21 14.38 2.90
N ARG A 29 8.84 13.68 3.84
CA ARG A 29 8.61 13.88 5.28
C ARG A 29 8.95 15.30 5.74
N LEU A 30 10.07 15.85 5.27
CA LEU A 30 10.46 17.23 5.58
C LEU A 30 9.42 18.24 5.07
N HIS A 31 8.91 18.04 3.84
CA HIS A 31 7.86 18.89 3.30
C HIS A 31 6.54 18.77 4.08
N LEU A 32 6.12 17.54 4.44
CA LEU A 32 4.92 17.30 5.23
C LEU A 32 4.96 17.91 6.63
N ALA A 33 6.17 18.02 7.22
CA ALA A 33 6.34 18.69 8.51
C ALA A 33 6.12 20.20 8.44
N MET A 34 6.31 20.81 7.26
CA MET A 34 6.18 22.25 7.05
C MET A 34 4.88 22.66 6.34
N CYS A 35 4.22 21.74 5.62
CA CYS A 35 3.02 22.00 4.83
C CYS A 35 1.82 21.18 5.34
N GLY A 36 0.89 21.85 6.03
CA GLY A 36 -0.32 21.22 6.55
C GLY A 36 -1.25 20.66 5.46
N ALA A 37 -1.34 21.31 4.31
CA ALA A 37 -2.16 20.83 3.20
C ALA A 37 -1.67 19.49 2.65
N CYS A 38 -0.36 19.36 2.44
CA CYS A 38 0.24 18.09 2.01
C CYS A 38 0.13 17.02 3.10
N ARG A 39 0.19 17.41 4.39
CA ARG A 39 0.04 16.47 5.51
C ARG A 39 -1.33 15.80 5.52
N GLU A 40 -2.39 16.57 5.28
CA GLU A 40 -3.74 16.02 5.17
C GLU A 40 -3.89 15.13 3.94
N CYS A 41 -3.27 15.52 2.82
CA CYS A 41 -3.24 14.70 1.61
C CYS A 41 -2.57 13.33 1.84
N ASP A 42 -1.37 13.29 2.46
CA ASP A 42 -0.69 12.01 2.77
C ASP A 42 -1.53 11.13 3.70
N ARG A 43 -2.32 11.73 4.60
CA ARG A 43 -3.26 10.99 5.45
C ARG A 43 -4.34 10.29 4.63
N GLN A 44 -4.93 10.96 3.65
CA GLN A 44 -5.91 10.36 2.74
C GLN A 44 -5.28 9.20 1.95
N PHE A 45 -4.10 9.42 1.36
CA PHE A 45 -3.36 8.35 0.65
C PHE A 45 -3.05 7.14 1.57
N SER A 46 -2.69 7.39 2.83
CA SER A 46 -2.44 6.31 3.79
C SER A 46 -3.69 5.50 4.15
N LEU A 47 -4.88 6.11 4.10
CA LEU A 47 -6.14 5.38 4.29
C LEU A 47 -6.44 4.47 3.10
N LEU A 48 -6.27 4.98 1.87
CA LEU A 48 -6.43 4.16 0.66
C LEU A 48 -5.48 2.96 0.67
N ASN A 49 -4.20 3.18 0.97
CA ASN A 49 -3.21 2.11 1.02
C ASN A 49 -3.53 1.06 2.10
N GLN A 50 -4.02 1.47 3.28
CA GLN A 50 -4.44 0.52 4.33
C GLN A 50 -5.64 -0.30 3.91
N ALA A 51 -6.63 0.32 3.25
CA ALA A 51 -7.78 -0.41 2.72
C ALA A 51 -7.33 -1.43 1.67
N GLY A 52 -6.49 -1.01 0.71
CA GLY A 52 -5.90 -1.89 -0.32
C GLY A 52 -5.17 -3.09 0.27
N GLN A 53 -4.29 -2.88 1.25
CA GLN A 53 -3.57 -3.97 1.92
C GLN A 53 -4.51 -4.97 2.62
N ARG A 54 -5.63 -4.48 3.19
CA ARG A 54 -6.62 -5.36 3.81
C ARG A 54 -7.36 -6.20 2.77
N PHE A 55 -7.67 -5.62 1.61
CA PHE A 55 -8.27 -6.36 0.49
C PHE A 55 -7.30 -7.40 -0.08
N GLU A 56 -6.04 -7.04 -0.31
CA GLU A 56 -5.01 -7.99 -0.76
C GLU A 56 -4.82 -9.15 0.22
N ALA A 57 -4.79 -8.86 1.52
CA ALA A 57 -4.70 -9.88 2.56
C ALA A 57 -5.94 -10.80 2.59
N ASP A 58 -7.14 -10.26 2.40
CA ASP A 58 -8.38 -11.04 2.35
C ASP A 58 -8.43 -11.93 1.09
N LEU A 59 -8.08 -11.39 -0.07
CA LEU A 59 -7.96 -12.15 -1.32
C LEU A 59 -6.91 -13.26 -1.21
N GLY A 60 -5.72 -12.95 -0.67
CA GLY A 60 -4.68 -13.95 -0.44
C GLY A 60 -5.14 -15.07 0.48
N LYS A 61 -5.92 -14.74 1.51
CA LYS A 61 -6.50 -15.74 2.42
C LYS A 61 -7.56 -16.61 1.75
N ARG A 62 -8.42 -16.03 0.90
CA ARG A 62 -9.43 -16.77 0.13
C ARG A 62 -8.79 -17.74 -0.86
N LEU A 63 -7.76 -17.31 -1.57
CA LEU A 63 -6.99 -18.18 -2.48
C LEU A 63 -6.28 -19.30 -1.71
N ALA A 64 -5.70 -18.99 -0.54
CA ALA A 64 -5.05 -20.02 0.30
C ALA A 64 -6.03 -21.06 0.87
N ASN A 65 -7.27 -20.66 1.18
CA ASN A 65 -8.30 -21.59 1.68
C ASN A 65 -8.85 -22.51 0.56
N ASP A 66 -8.89 -22.05 -0.68
CA ASP A 66 -9.34 -22.85 -1.84
C ASP A 66 -8.36 -24.01 -2.14
N GLU A 67 -7.06 -23.79 -1.94
CA GLU A 67 -6.02 -24.82 -2.11
C GLU A 67 -6.09 -25.91 -1.02
N SER A 68 -6.56 -25.57 0.18
CA SER A 68 -6.71 -26.51 1.29
C SER A 68 -7.89 -27.48 1.18
N ASP A 69 -8.84 -27.23 0.26
CA ASP A 69 -10.04 -28.08 0.08
C ASP A 69 -9.87 -29.13 -1.04
N THR A 70 -8.76 -29.09 -1.79
CA THR A 70 -8.49 -30.02 -2.91
C THR A 70 -7.65 -31.25 -2.49
N THR A 71 -7.23 -31.34 -1.23
CA THR A 71 -6.52 -32.53 -0.68
C THR A 71 -7.42 -33.42 0.17
N ALA A 72 -8.62 -33.74 -0.34
CA ALA A 72 -9.26 -34.98 0.08
C ALA A 72 -8.53 -36.14 -0.62
N PRO A 73 -7.93 -37.11 0.12
CA PRO A 73 -7.45 -38.33 -0.50
C PRO A 73 -8.65 -39.04 -1.13
N ASP A 74 -8.52 -39.39 -2.41
CA ASP A 74 -9.45 -40.24 -3.15
C ASP A 74 -9.37 -41.67 -2.59
N ASP A 75 -9.93 -41.87 -1.40
CA ASP A 75 -10.17 -43.19 -0.81
C ASP A 75 -11.47 -43.74 -1.40
N ARG A 76 -11.40 -44.23 -2.64
CA ARG A 76 -12.41 -45.16 -3.17
C ARG A 76 -11.85 -46.10 -4.25
N GLN A 77 -10.88 -46.92 -3.83
CA GLN A 77 -10.66 -48.24 -4.40
C GLN A 77 -11.31 -49.28 -3.48
N GLY A 78 -12.26 -50.06 -4.00
CA GLY A 78 -12.90 -51.17 -3.29
C GLY A 78 -14.26 -51.54 -3.87
#